data_AF-A0AB34JB03-F1
#
_entry.id   AF-A0AB34JB03-F1
#
_cell.length_a   1.000
_cell.length_b   1.000
_cell.length_c   1.000
_cell.angle_alpha   90.00
_cell.angle_beta   90.00
_cell.angle_gamma   90.00
#
_symmetry.space_group_name_H-M   'P 1'
#
loop_
_entity.id
_entity.type
_entity.pdbx_description
1 polymer ?
#
loop_
_entity_poly.entity_id
_entity_poly.type
_entity_poly.pdbx_seq_one_letter_code
_entity_poly.pdbx_strand_id
1 'polypeptide(L)'
;MLALSLLPLLRCDLTVPATPGALHAAAAQLAAETASPASLERHVCLLPGDHLLQGRSLRLGAAHNDRQGARVRWRAADPARPASEYVVRAGVALTRWERCGDAAHCVGWDGVWAHPSEGIANVSAEDVPFRQLWVGGRRAARVSRTGASLGLRATAWGYVADAEASDAWVADQVELRWPSQIKNWIEPRCVISAVSGANLTVAPECWASLIARNGGELPPPPLFVENIATPPEPGQFYASAQYIYYRPEASDPYAPPTDAWVPLGDTILEADSLANHSFEGLTFAHATWRQPSAAGGYVPSQSLVTPHGEPQGAVRFTRARGLLIERCAFAHVGAAYALSIGGASQDVAVRASTFADLSGGALKLGNVDDARALSTDPDAFDARLVVEDNVMQGVAVEFRGAAAVFAGYVAQTSIRHNSISDCGYTGISLGWGWGTHVEGPQTFAADNEVSYNRLTGVMSALNDGGCTYTLGPQPRSRVEYNFCSADNAPVVGCFYHDNGSRYFTTKGNVAQGSPAPCVYLQGCCNSPAYDIARRTAPSTRALCTSLGQHDDRVPSLVEEMSETVPSIRDVLEFVEEKFLVVSS
;
A
#
# COMPACT_ATOMS: atom_id res chain seq x y z
N MET A 1 23.22 43.45 12.69
CA MET A 1 22.02 42.99 13.41
C MET A 1 21.10 42.30 12.41
N LEU A 2 21.22 40.98 12.30
CA LEU A 2 20.19 40.11 11.73
C LEU A 2 20.13 38.95 12.69
N ALA A 3 19.05 38.91 13.47
CA ALA A 3 18.83 37.91 14.49
C ALA A 3 18.64 36.55 13.78
N LEU A 4 19.62 35.65 13.93
CA LEU A 4 19.35 34.23 13.81
C LEU A 4 18.28 33.93 14.86
N SER A 5 17.08 33.58 14.41
CA SER A 5 16.05 33.00 15.26
C SER A 5 16.60 31.69 15.82
N LEU A 6 17.12 31.73 17.03
CA LEU A 6 17.33 30.58 17.89
C LEU A 6 15.94 30.01 18.23
N LEU A 7 15.34 29.26 17.30
CA LEU A 7 14.41 28.21 17.69
C LEU A 7 15.19 27.32 18.66
N PRO A 8 14.64 26.96 19.83
CA PRO A 8 15.31 26.02 20.71
C PRO A 8 15.50 24.73 19.90
N LEU A 9 16.75 24.39 19.55
CA LEU A 9 17.10 23.07 19.09
C LEU A 9 16.58 22.11 20.16
N LEU A 10 15.50 21.38 19.85
CA LEU A 10 14.94 20.40 20.75
C LEU A 10 16.07 19.42 21.11
N ARG A 11 16.23 19.18 22.41
CA ARG A 11 17.34 18.38 22.93
C ARG A 11 17.16 16.94 22.43
N CYS A 12 18.12 16.45 21.64
CA CYS A 12 18.16 15.07 21.20
C CYS A 12 18.90 14.23 22.25
N ASP A 13 18.24 13.19 22.77
CA ASP A 13 18.89 12.22 23.68
C ASP A 13 19.80 11.28 22.90
N LEU A 14 19.34 10.83 21.73
CA LEU A 14 20.12 10.07 20.76
C LEU A 14 20.12 10.81 19.42
N THR A 15 21.30 11.03 18.86
CA THR A 15 21.46 11.58 17.50
C THR A 15 21.93 10.48 16.57
N VAL A 16 21.21 10.28 15.47
CA VAL A 16 21.46 9.21 14.51
C VAL A 16 22.03 9.82 13.22
N PRO A 17 23.32 9.67 12.92
CA PRO A 17 23.87 10.10 11.63
C PRO A 17 23.39 9.17 10.50
N ALA A 18 23.30 9.71 9.27
CA ALA A 18 22.99 8.93 8.07
C ALA A 18 24.21 8.12 7.58
N THR A 19 24.76 7.29 8.47
CA THR A 19 25.85 6.36 8.19
C THR A 19 25.38 4.92 8.37
N PRO A 20 25.91 3.97 7.59
CA PRO A 20 25.52 2.56 7.68
C PRO A 20 25.50 2.02 9.12
N GLY A 21 24.39 1.40 9.52
CA GLY A 21 24.22 0.77 10.84
C GLY A 21 23.94 1.71 12.02
N ALA A 22 24.01 3.04 11.84
CA ALA A 22 23.78 3.99 12.93
C ALA A 22 22.36 3.90 13.52
N LEU A 23 21.34 3.69 12.68
CA LEU A 23 19.96 3.53 13.14
C LEU A 23 19.77 2.28 14.01
N HIS A 24 20.36 1.15 13.63
CA HIS A 24 20.34 -0.07 14.45
C HIS A 24 21.12 0.12 15.75
N ALA A 25 22.25 0.84 15.72
CA ALA A 25 23.03 1.14 16.92
C ALA A 25 22.24 2.02 17.90
N ALA A 26 21.53 3.03 17.40
CA ALA A 26 20.65 3.88 18.21
C ALA A 26 19.50 3.08 18.85
N ALA A 27 18.88 2.15 18.10
CA ALA A 27 17.86 1.26 18.65
C ALA A 27 18.43 0.34 19.75
N ALA A 28 19.61 -0.25 19.54
CA ALA A 28 20.28 -1.08 20.53
C ALA A 28 20.64 -0.29 21.79
N GLN A 29 21.12 0.94 21.63
CA GLN A 29 21.39 1.86 22.75
C GLN A 29 20.10 2.23 23.50
N LEU A 30 19.02 2.52 22.77
CA LEU A 30 17.71 2.81 23.35
C LEU A 30 17.24 1.68 24.27
N ALA A 31 17.38 0.43 23.82
CA ALA A 31 16.99 -0.77 24.56
C ALA A 31 17.89 -1.08 25.77
N ALA A 32 19.17 -0.72 25.71
CA ALA A 32 20.13 -0.95 26.80
C ALA A 32 19.98 0.07 27.94
N GLU A 33 19.59 1.31 27.62
CA GLU A 33 19.43 2.38 28.61
C GLU A 33 18.22 2.15 29.51
N THR A 34 18.42 2.26 30.82
CA THR A 34 17.48 1.79 31.84
C THR A 34 16.47 2.84 32.30
N ALA A 35 16.66 4.12 32.00
CA ALA A 35 15.73 5.21 32.28
C ALA A 35 16.16 6.54 31.64
N SER A 36 15.20 7.31 31.11
CA SER A 36 15.41 8.72 30.80
C SER A 36 15.58 9.54 32.10
N PRO A 37 16.46 10.57 32.14
CA PRO A 37 16.53 11.49 33.28
C PRO A 37 15.26 12.33 33.38
N ALA A 38 14.36 12.04 34.33
CA ALA A 38 13.23 12.89 34.78
C ALA A 38 12.46 13.69 33.70
N SER A 39 12.38 13.18 32.48
CA SER A 39 11.77 13.83 31.32
C SER A 39 10.52 13.08 30.91
N LEU A 40 9.48 13.80 30.50
CA LEU A 40 8.27 13.22 29.94
C LEU A 40 8.49 12.64 28.53
N GLU A 41 9.62 12.96 27.91
CA GLU A 41 9.94 12.57 26.53
C GLU A 41 11.41 12.14 26.39
N ARG A 42 11.65 11.24 25.44
CA ARG A 42 12.97 10.77 25.02
C ARG A 42 13.07 10.87 23.50
N HIS A 43 14.01 11.65 22.99
CA HIS A 43 14.13 11.98 21.57
C HIS A 43 15.27 11.21 20.90
N VAL A 44 14.91 10.42 19.89
CA VAL A 44 15.82 9.81 18.91
C VAL A 44 15.74 10.62 17.62
N CYS A 45 16.73 11.47 17.39
CA CYS A 45 16.77 12.41 16.28
C CYS A 45 17.61 11.88 15.12
N LEU A 46 16.99 11.67 13.97
CA LEU A 46 17.68 11.33 12.74
C LEU A 46 18.22 12.60 12.08
N LEU A 47 19.52 12.63 11.82
CA LEU A 47 20.13 13.67 11.00
C LEU A 47 19.73 13.49 9.53
N PRO A 48 19.77 14.57 8.73
CA PRO A 48 19.44 14.51 7.31
C PRO A 48 20.31 13.50 6.54
N GLY A 49 19.70 12.76 5.62
CA GLY A 49 20.32 11.80 4.73
C GLY A 49 19.59 10.46 4.67
N ASP A 50 20.21 9.51 3.99
CA ASP A 50 19.68 8.16 3.79
C ASP A 50 20.18 7.19 4.88
N HIS A 51 19.27 6.78 5.75
CA HIS A 51 19.47 5.77 6.78
C HIS A 51 19.25 4.38 6.18
N LEU A 52 20.30 3.85 5.54
CA LEU A 52 20.26 2.56 4.85
C LEU A 52 20.17 1.38 5.84
N LEU A 53 19.19 0.50 5.65
CA LEU A 53 18.98 -0.68 6.49
C LEU A 53 19.90 -1.87 6.13
N GLN A 54 20.55 -1.83 4.98
CA GLN A 54 21.52 -2.84 4.53
C GLN A 54 20.98 -4.28 4.61
N GLY A 55 19.76 -4.49 4.13
CA GLY A 55 19.09 -5.80 4.15
C GLY A 55 18.57 -6.26 5.52
N ARG A 56 18.69 -5.43 6.58
CA ARG A 56 18.20 -5.75 7.92
C ARG A 56 17.16 -4.75 8.39
N SER A 57 15.91 -5.19 8.51
CA SER A 57 14.81 -4.36 9.04
C SER A 57 15.15 -3.78 10.42
N LEU A 58 14.66 -2.57 10.69
CA LEU A 58 14.65 -2.02 12.04
C LEU A 58 13.65 -2.83 12.87
N ARG A 59 14.08 -3.40 13.99
CA ARG A 59 13.22 -4.20 14.88
C ARG A 59 13.09 -3.50 16.21
N LEU A 60 11.87 -3.13 16.58
CA LEU A 60 11.55 -2.51 17.85
C LEU A 60 10.58 -3.38 18.64
N GLY A 61 10.55 -3.20 19.95
CA GLY A 61 9.55 -3.87 20.78
C GLY A 61 9.64 -3.51 22.24
N ALA A 62 9.07 -4.32 23.14
CA ALA A 62 8.92 -3.98 24.56
C ALA A 62 10.21 -3.48 25.25
N ALA A 63 11.37 -4.00 24.85
CA ALA A 63 12.68 -3.55 25.36
C ALA A 63 13.02 -2.08 25.05
N HIS A 64 12.36 -1.49 24.05
CA HIS A 64 12.53 -0.11 23.60
C HIS A 64 11.51 0.85 24.22
N ASN A 65 10.57 0.36 25.04
CA ASN A 65 9.67 1.21 25.81
C ASN A 65 10.44 1.88 26.94
N ASP A 66 10.12 3.15 27.22
CA ASP A 66 10.71 3.83 28.36
C ASP A 66 10.17 3.25 29.67
N ARG A 67 11.06 2.88 30.58
CA ARG A 67 10.69 2.21 31.85
C ARG A 67 10.01 3.14 32.86
N GLN A 68 10.12 4.45 32.68
CA GLN A 68 9.43 5.46 33.50
C GLN A 68 8.13 5.96 32.83
N GLY A 69 7.81 5.44 31.64
CA GLY A 69 6.61 5.80 30.89
C GLY A 69 6.75 7.04 30.00
N ALA A 70 7.96 7.59 29.84
CA ALA A 70 8.21 8.72 28.93
C ALA A 70 7.86 8.34 27.48
N ARG A 71 7.42 9.30 26.68
CA ARG A 71 7.19 9.06 25.26
C ARG A 71 8.51 8.97 24.51
N VAL A 72 8.74 7.89 23.78
CA VAL A 72 9.91 7.77 22.89
C VAL A 72 9.54 8.36 21.53
N ARG A 73 10.28 9.38 21.08
CA ARG A 73 10.06 10.09 19.81
C ARG A 73 11.18 9.81 18.82
N TRP A 74 10.88 9.08 17.75
CA TRP A 74 11.75 8.91 16.59
C TRP A 74 11.44 10.02 15.59
N ARG A 75 12.36 10.95 15.35
CA ARG A 75 12.04 12.19 14.65
C ARG A 75 13.13 12.72 13.75
N ALA A 76 12.76 13.54 12.78
CA ALA A 76 13.68 14.46 12.13
C ALA A 76 14.39 15.36 13.15
N ALA A 77 15.71 15.53 13.00
CA ALA A 77 16.51 16.41 13.86
C ALA A 77 16.12 17.89 13.72
N ASP A 78 15.71 18.33 12.53
CA ASP A 78 15.16 19.65 12.28
C ASP A 78 13.74 19.53 11.68
N PRO A 79 12.68 19.79 12.47
CA PRO A 79 11.29 19.71 12.02
C PRO A 79 10.88 20.76 10.99
N ALA A 80 11.68 21.82 10.78
CA ALA A 80 11.40 22.82 9.74
C ALA A 80 11.76 22.30 8.34
N ARG A 81 12.59 21.25 8.27
CA ARG A 81 13.01 20.61 7.03
C ARG A 81 12.01 19.52 6.59
N PRO A 82 11.85 19.30 5.27
CA PRO A 82 10.91 18.31 4.76
C PRO A 82 11.33 16.87 5.12
N ALA A 83 10.33 15.99 5.32
CA ALA A 83 10.56 14.58 5.66
C ALA A 83 11.39 13.82 4.60
N SER A 84 11.37 14.29 3.34
CA SER A 84 12.15 13.71 2.22
C SER A 84 13.66 13.76 2.43
N GLU A 85 14.14 14.54 3.40
CA GLU A 85 15.56 14.61 3.76
C GLU A 85 15.94 13.67 4.90
N TYR A 86 14.99 12.92 5.48
CA TYR A 86 15.21 11.99 6.60
C TYR A 86 14.67 10.60 6.23
N VAL A 87 15.38 9.88 5.36
CA VAL A 87 14.83 8.68 4.71
C VAL A 87 15.39 7.41 5.33
N VAL A 88 14.52 6.54 5.84
CA VAL A 88 14.83 5.16 6.24
C VAL A 88 14.56 4.23 5.06
N ARG A 89 15.61 3.59 4.54
CA ARG A 89 15.54 2.85 3.26
C ARG A 89 15.81 1.35 3.43
N ALA A 90 14.92 0.54 2.89
CA ALA A 90 15.15 -0.90 2.67
C ALA A 90 15.79 -1.21 1.30
N GLY A 91 16.10 -0.18 0.50
CA GLY A 91 16.72 -0.31 -0.81
C GLY A 91 18.20 0.10 -0.84
N VAL A 92 18.83 -0.18 -1.98
CA VAL A 92 20.21 0.16 -2.30
C VAL A 92 20.28 0.93 -3.62
N ALA A 93 21.14 1.93 -3.65
CA ALA A 93 21.39 2.73 -4.84
C ALA A 93 22.24 1.96 -5.87
N LEU A 94 21.85 2.04 -7.13
CA LEU A 94 22.57 1.48 -8.27
C LEU A 94 23.48 2.54 -8.88
N THR A 95 24.79 2.26 -8.94
CA THR A 95 25.81 3.24 -9.33
C THR A 95 26.71 2.80 -10.49
N ARG A 96 26.60 1.54 -10.95
CA ARG A 96 27.49 0.93 -11.95
C ARG A 96 26.71 0.49 -13.18
N TRP A 97 26.32 1.46 -13.99
CA TRP A 97 25.59 1.22 -15.22
C TRP A 97 26.54 1.04 -16.40
N GLU A 98 26.29 0.01 -17.20
CA GLU A 98 27.00 -0.32 -18.43
C GLU A 98 26.03 -0.21 -19.61
N ARG A 99 26.47 0.36 -20.73
CA ARG A 99 25.60 0.56 -21.89
C ARG A 99 25.48 -0.74 -22.70
N CYS A 100 24.24 -1.15 -22.99
CA CYS A 100 23.97 -2.22 -23.93
C CYS A 100 24.33 -1.76 -25.36
N GLY A 101 25.27 -2.45 -25.98
CA GLY A 101 25.90 -2.06 -27.25
C GLY A 101 27.42 -2.18 -27.21
N ASP A 102 28.03 -1.78 -26.08
CA ASP A 102 29.47 -1.89 -25.85
C ASP A 102 29.86 -3.19 -25.10
N ALA A 103 28.87 -3.89 -24.54
CA ALA A 103 29.07 -5.04 -23.67
C ALA A 103 28.40 -6.33 -24.19
N ALA A 104 28.98 -7.48 -23.83
CA ALA A 104 28.55 -8.80 -24.33
C ALA A 104 27.20 -9.30 -23.79
N HIS A 105 26.65 -8.69 -22.74
CA HIS A 105 25.51 -9.22 -21.98
C HIS A 105 24.12 -8.75 -22.46
N CYS A 106 24.03 -7.82 -23.43
CA CYS A 106 22.76 -7.37 -24.02
C CYS A 106 22.94 -6.81 -25.44
N VAL A 107 23.53 -7.61 -26.33
CA VAL A 107 23.81 -7.22 -27.72
C VAL A 107 22.50 -6.92 -28.46
N GLY A 108 22.43 -5.76 -29.13
CA GLY A 108 21.27 -5.33 -29.91
C GLY A 108 20.19 -4.59 -29.13
N TRP A 109 20.38 -4.36 -27.83
CA TRP A 109 19.44 -3.63 -26.97
C TRP A 109 19.82 -2.14 -26.93
N ASP A 110 19.64 -1.42 -28.05
CA ASP A 110 20.04 -0.01 -28.14
C ASP A 110 19.28 0.90 -27.16
N GLY A 111 20.00 1.84 -26.55
CA GLY A 111 19.48 2.75 -25.53
C GLY A 111 19.19 2.09 -24.18
N VAL A 112 19.54 0.82 -23.98
CA VAL A 112 19.38 0.11 -22.71
C VAL A 112 20.67 0.17 -21.89
N TRP A 113 20.53 0.28 -20.58
CA TRP A 113 21.61 0.19 -19.61
C TRP A 113 21.44 -1.07 -18.77
N ALA A 114 22.56 -1.71 -18.44
CA ALA A 114 22.62 -2.87 -17.58
C ALA A 114 23.37 -2.52 -16.29
N HIS A 115 22.88 -3.02 -15.16
CA HIS A 115 23.58 -3.00 -13.89
C HIS A 115 23.79 -4.45 -13.42
N PRO A 116 25.04 -4.88 -13.13
CA PRO A 116 25.29 -6.24 -12.67
C PRO A 116 24.81 -6.43 -11.23
N SER A 117 23.97 -7.43 -11.01
CA SER A 117 23.43 -7.77 -9.69
C SER A 117 24.54 -8.00 -8.66
N GLU A 118 25.65 -8.65 -9.04
CA GLU A 118 26.81 -8.87 -8.16
C GLU A 118 27.47 -7.58 -7.64
N GLY A 119 27.24 -6.45 -8.31
CA GLY A 119 27.71 -5.13 -7.90
C GLY A 119 26.88 -4.50 -6.78
N ILE A 120 25.78 -5.12 -6.36
CA ILE A 120 24.85 -4.60 -5.35
C ILE A 120 25.29 -5.09 -3.96
N ALA A 121 25.56 -4.16 -3.05
CA ALA A 121 25.98 -4.50 -1.69
C ALA A 121 24.88 -5.24 -0.92
N ASN A 122 25.23 -6.35 -0.26
CA ASN A 122 24.34 -7.21 0.54
C ASN A 122 23.21 -7.89 -0.23
N VAL A 123 23.31 -8.00 -1.56
CA VAL A 123 22.37 -8.79 -2.35
C VAL A 123 22.62 -10.29 -2.15
N SER A 124 21.56 -11.07 -2.14
CA SER A 124 21.56 -12.53 -2.11
C SER A 124 20.80 -13.10 -3.31
N ALA A 125 20.91 -14.41 -3.52
CA ALA A 125 20.17 -15.10 -4.58
C ALA A 125 18.64 -15.02 -4.39
N GLU A 126 18.15 -14.78 -3.16
CA GLU A 126 16.73 -14.63 -2.86
C GLU A 126 16.18 -13.22 -3.18
N ASP A 127 17.07 -12.25 -3.41
CA ASP A 127 16.69 -10.87 -3.72
C ASP A 127 16.47 -10.65 -5.23
N VAL A 128 16.97 -11.57 -6.06
CA VAL A 128 16.92 -11.48 -7.52
C VAL A 128 15.99 -12.55 -8.12
N PRO A 129 15.33 -12.27 -9.25
CA PRO A 129 15.27 -10.98 -9.93
C PRO A 129 14.45 -9.93 -9.16
N PHE A 130 14.85 -8.67 -9.27
CA PHE A 130 14.16 -7.56 -8.62
C PHE A 130 12.77 -7.33 -9.24
N ARG A 131 11.79 -7.03 -8.39
CA ARG A 131 10.41 -6.72 -8.82
C ARG A 131 10.16 -5.25 -9.05
N GLN A 132 10.95 -4.37 -8.45
CA GLN A 132 10.81 -2.92 -8.58
C GLN A 132 12.16 -2.29 -8.86
N LEU A 133 12.13 -1.23 -9.65
CA LEU A 133 13.23 -0.30 -9.91
C LEU A 133 12.63 1.10 -9.87
N TRP A 134 13.30 2.02 -9.17
CA TRP A 134 13.01 3.45 -9.23
C TRP A 134 14.20 4.17 -9.83
N VAL A 135 13.97 5.14 -10.71
CA VAL A 135 15.02 5.97 -11.35
C VAL A 135 14.54 7.42 -11.36
N GLY A 136 15.34 8.33 -10.79
CA GLY A 136 14.99 9.76 -10.71
C GLY A 136 13.66 10.00 -9.99
N GLY A 137 13.44 9.30 -8.87
CA GLY A 137 12.19 9.35 -8.10
C GLY A 137 10.95 8.76 -8.81
N ARG A 138 11.09 8.12 -9.98
CA ARG A 138 9.97 7.51 -10.73
C ARG A 138 10.09 6.00 -10.74
N ARG A 139 8.97 5.29 -10.54
CA ARG A 139 8.90 3.83 -10.70
C ARG A 139 9.05 3.46 -12.17
N ALA A 140 9.98 2.58 -12.49
CA ALA A 140 10.10 1.96 -13.81
C ALA A 140 9.09 0.81 -13.95
N ALA A 141 8.44 0.71 -15.10
CA ALA A 141 7.51 -0.38 -15.37
C ALA A 141 8.28 -1.68 -15.69
N ARG A 142 7.79 -2.83 -15.22
CA ARG A 142 8.37 -4.12 -15.66
C ARG A 142 8.03 -4.36 -17.13
N VAL A 143 8.97 -4.92 -17.88
CA VAL A 143 8.71 -5.42 -19.24
C VAL A 143 7.47 -6.32 -19.22
N SER A 144 6.50 -6.04 -20.08
CA SER A 144 5.23 -6.75 -20.12
C SER A 144 4.73 -6.96 -21.55
N ARG A 145 4.01 -8.06 -21.78
CA ARG A 145 3.29 -8.35 -23.02
C ARG A 145 1.83 -8.70 -22.74
N THR A 146 0.95 -8.40 -23.69
CA THR A 146 -0.44 -8.87 -23.63
C THR A 146 -0.50 -10.37 -23.93
N GLY A 147 -1.20 -11.14 -23.10
CA GLY A 147 -1.27 -12.60 -23.28
C GLY A 147 -1.98 -13.04 -24.56
N ALA A 148 -2.88 -12.20 -25.11
CA ALA A 148 -3.51 -12.44 -26.41
C ALA A 148 -2.48 -12.56 -27.56
N SER A 149 -1.35 -11.86 -27.46
CA SER A 149 -0.28 -11.91 -28.47
C SER A 149 0.54 -13.21 -28.44
N LEU A 150 0.35 -14.05 -27.40
CA LEU A 150 1.19 -15.22 -27.12
C LEU A 150 0.50 -16.56 -27.45
N GLY A 151 -0.80 -16.51 -27.83
CA GLY A 151 -1.53 -17.72 -28.25
C GLY A 151 -1.63 -18.80 -27.16
N LEU A 152 -1.65 -18.38 -25.89
CA LEU A 152 -1.61 -19.31 -24.76
C LEU A 152 -2.87 -20.17 -24.72
N ARG A 153 -2.70 -21.50 -24.65
CA ARG A 153 -3.77 -22.49 -24.51
C ARG A 153 -3.57 -23.26 -23.21
N ALA A 154 -4.58 -23.24 -22.33
CA ALA A 154 -4.49 -23.86 -21.01
C ALA A 154 -4.28 -25.38 -21.12
N THR A 155 -3.50 -25.92 -20.19
CA THR A 155 -3.23 -27.35 -20.00
C THR A 155 -3.48 -27.73 -18.54
N ALA A 156 -3.34 -29.00 -18.21
CA ALA A 156 -3.42 -29.46 -16.82
C ALA A 156 -2.38 -28.80 -15.89
N TRP A 157 -1.25 -28.34 -16.42
CA TRP A 157 -0.10 -27.88 -15.63
C TRP A 157 0.32 -26.43 -15.92
N GLY A 158 -0.44 -25.69 -16.73
CA GLY A 158 -0.09 -24.34 -17.17
C GLY A 158 -0.60 -24.06 -18.57
N TYR A 159 0.28 -23.70 -19.51
CA TYR A 159 -0.10 -23.28 -20.86
C TYR A 159 0.81 -23.87 -21.94
N VAL A 160 0.32 -23.93 -23.18
CA VAL A 160 1.15 -24.04 -24.39
C VAL A 160 1.06 -22.73 -25.14
N ALA A 161 2.20 -22.14 -25.53
CA ALA A 161 2.26 -20.95 -26.37
C ALA A 161 2.21 -21.29 -27.87
N ASP A 162 1.83 -20.34 -28.71
CA ASP A 162 1.87 -20.51 -30.18
C ASP A 162 3.29 -20.29 -30.75
N ALA A 163 4.14 -19.57 -30.05
CA ALA A 163 5.54 -19.34 -30.42
C ALA A 163 6.48 -19.94 -29.38
N GLU A 164 7.49 -20.69 -29.84
CA GLU A 164 8.65 -21.00 -29.01
C GLU A 164 9.43 -19.71 -28.77
N ALA A 165 9.71 -19.39 -27.51
CA ALA A 165 10.69 -18.37 -27.19
C ALA A 165 11.76 -19.04 -26.34
N SER A 166 12.71 -19.70 -27.01
CA SER A 166 13.75 -20.51 -26.36
C SER A 166 14.55 -19.72 -25.32
N ASP A 167 14.64 -18.39 -25.48
CA ASP A 167 15.41 -17.51 -24.58
C ASP A 167 14.54 -16.49 -23.81
N ALA A 168 13.28 -16.26 -24.21
CA ALA A 168 12.45 -15.23 -23.60
C ALA A 168 11.65 -15.72 -22.39
N TRP A 169 11.32 -17.03 -22.37
CA TRP A 169 10.64 -17.69 -21.26
C TRP A 169 11.67 -18.21 -20.28
N VAL A 170 11.79 -17.56 -19.12
CA VAL A 170 12.72 -17.98 -18.08
C VAL A 170 11.95 -18.48 -16.88
N ALA A 171 12.20 -19.75 -16.52
CA ALA A 171 11.63 -20.37 -15.32
C ALA A 171 12.00 -19.56 -14.07
N ASP A 172 11.05 -19.49 -13.15
CA ASP A 172 11.12 -18.76 -11.88
C ASP A 172 11.34 -17.24 -12.01
N GLN A 173 11.21 -16.68 -13.23
CA GLN A 173 11.36 -15.24 -13.49
C GLN A 173 10.13 -14.62 -14.17
N VAL A 174 9.55 -15.31 -15.15
CA VAL A 174 8.38 -14.82 -15.88
C VAL A 174 7.12 -14.98 -15.03
N GLU A 175 6.37 -13.89 -14.89
CA GLU A 175 5.15 -13.82 -14.08
C GLU A 175 3.92 -13.65 -14.96
N LEU A 176 2.91 -14.48 -14.74
CA LEU A 176 1.59 -14.43 -15.39
C LEU A 176 0.62 -13.64 -14.51
N ARG A 177 -0.21 -12.76 -15.10
CA ARG A 177 -1.17 -11.91 -14.38
C ARG A 177 -2.59 -12.01 -14.93
N TRP A 178 -3.57 -12.14 -14.03
CA TRP A 178 -5.00 -12.29 -14.37
C TRP A 178 -5.90 -11.17 -13.78
N PRO A 179 -5.74 -9.91 -14.20
CA PRO A 179 -6.56 -8.81 -13.70
C PRO A 179 -8.03 -9.03 -14.07
N SER A 180 -8.90 -9.12 -13.07
CA SER A 180 -10.35 -9.27 -13.21
C SER A 180 -10.82 -10.54 -13.96
N GLN A 181 -9.94 -11.45 -14.36
CA GLN A 181 -10.32 -12.64 -15.15
C GLN A 181 -10.80 -13.81 -14.29
N ILE A 182 -10.28 -13.94 -13.06
CA ILE A 182 -10.64 -15.03 -12.13
C ILE A 182 -11.80 -14.60 -11.23
N LYS A 183 -11.69 -13.41 -10.64
CA LYS A 183 -12.80 -12.63 -10.05
C LYS A 183 -12.56 -11.17 -10.36
N ASN A 184 -13.64 -10.39 -10.45
CA ASN A 184 -13.60 -9.00 -10.93
C ASN A 184 -12.76 -8.07 -10.04
N TRP A 185 -12.62 -8.40 -8.75
CA TRP A 185 -11.93 -7.61 -7.72
C TRP A 185 -10.51 -8.08 -7.38
N ILE A 186 -9.97 -9.07 -8.11
CA ILE A 186 -8.63 -9.60 -7.84
C ILE A 186 -7.74 -9.59 -9.08
N GLU A 187 -6.44 -9.63 -8.83
CA GLU A 187 -5.42 -9.83 -9.85
C GLU A 187 -4.42 -10.89 -9.38
N PRO A 188 -4.70 -12.18 -9.62
CA PRO A 188 -3.76 -13.24 -9.29
C PRO A 188 -2.47 -13.13 -10.10
N ARG A 189 -1.38 -13.59 -9.50
CA ARG A 189 -0.04 -13.61 -10.10
C ARG A 189 0.64 -14.95 -9.80
N CYS A 190 1.16 -15.61 -10.82
CA CYS A 190 1.90 -16.87 -10.68
C CYS A 190 3.15 -16.84 -11.58
N VAL A 191 4.27 -17.39 -11.11
CA VAL A 191 5.44 -17.62 -11.95
C VAL A 191 5.32 -18.93 -12.74
N ILE A 192 6.01 -19.00 -13.87
CA ILE A 192 6.26 -20.27 -14.56
C ILE A 192 7.47 -20.96 -13.90
N SER A 193 7.36 -22.24 -13.56
CA SER A 193 8.43 -22.99 -12.90
C SER A 193 9.23 -23.88 -13.86
N ALA A 194 8.73 -24.11 -15.08
CA ALA A 194 9.46 -24.83 -16.11
C ALA A 194 9.01 -24.43 -17.52
N VAL A 195 9.93 -24.57 -18.48
CA VAL A 195 9.71 -24.32 -19.91
C VAL A 195 10.26 -25.52 -20.69
N SER A 196 9.47 -26.07 -21.61
CA SER A 196 9.87 -27.18 -22.49
C SER A 196 9.28 -26.98 -23.89
N GLY A 197 10.10 -26.44 -24.79
CA GLY A 197 9.63 -25.93 -26.09
C GLY A 197 8.57 -24.84 -25.86
N ALA A 198 7.38 -25.04 -26.45
CA ALA A 198 6.24 -24.16 -26.23
C ALA A 198 5.44 -24.42 -24.94
N ASN A 199 5.76 -25.48 -24.18
CA ASN A 199 5.04 -25.81 -22.95
C ASN A 199 5.58 -25.00 -21.77
N LEU A 200 4.67 -24.32 -21.07
CA LEU A 200 4.93 -23.52 -19.88
C LEU A 200 4.25 -24.19 -18.69
N THR A 201 5.03 -24.63 -17.71
CA THR A 201 4.51 -25.14 -16.44
C THR A 201 4.37 -23.97 -15.48
N VAL A 202 3.16 -23.73 -14.98
CA VAL A 202 2.92 -22.75 -13.90
C VAL A 202 3.28 -23.41 -12.58
N ALA A 203 3.83 -22.64 -11.64
CA ALA A 203 4.21 -23.16 -10.33
C ALA A 203 3.05 -23.95 -9.69
N PRO A 204 3.23 -25.25 -9.33
CA PRO A 204 2.11 -26.15 -9.04
C PRO A 204 1.18 -25.70 -7.91
N GLU A 205 1.75 -25.11 -6.85
CA GLU A 205 0.97 -24.58 -5.71
C GLU A 205 0.08 -23.42 -6.16
N CYS A 206 0.64 -22.42 -6.84
CA CYS A 206 -0.12 -21.29 -7.37
C CYS A 206 -1.19 -21.74 -8.38
N TRP A 207 -0.85 -22.68 -9.27
CA TRP A 207 -1.77 -23.20 -10.29
C TRP A 207 -2.98 -23.90 -9.67
N ALA A 208 -2.75 -24.74 -8.64
CA ALA A 208 -3.82 -25.39 -7.91
C ALA A 208 -4.72 -24.38 -7.19
N SER A 209 -4.15 -23.37 -6.53
CA SER A 209 -4.92 -22.28 -5.92
C SER A 209 -5.73 -21.48 -6.95
N LEU A 210 -5.17 -21.25 -8.14
CA LEU A 210 -5.83 -20.51 -9.21
C LEU A 210 -7.03 -21.29 -9.78
N ILE A 211 -6.87 -22.59 -10.05
CA ILE A 211 -7.96 -23.49 -10.45
C ILE A 211 -9.07 -23.49 -9.40
N ALA A 212 -8.70 -23.66 -8.12
CA ALA A 212 -9.68 -23.64 -7.03
C ALA A 212 -10.44 -22.31 -6.97
N ARG A 213 -9.73 -21.17 -7.10
CA ARG A 213 -10.36 -19.84 -7.13
C ARG A 213 -11.24 -19.63 -8.37
N ASN A 214 -10.92 -20.31 -9.47
CA ASN A 214 -11.67 -20.33 -10.72
C ASN A 214 -12.80 -21.40 -10.75
N GLY A 215 -13.27 -21.87 -9.59
CA GLY A 215 -14.40 -22.80 -9.53
C GLY A 215 -14.06 -24.23 -9.97
N GLY A 216 -12.78 -24.61 -9.96
CA GLY A 216 -12.31 -25.93 -10.38
C GLY A 216 -12.02 -26.03 -11.88
N GLU A 217 -12.23 -24.96 -12.64
CA GLU A 217 -11.94 -24.91 -14.08
C GLU A 217 -10.51 -24.41 -14.35
N LEU A 218 -9.95 -24.84 -15.48
CA LEU A 218 -8.65 -24.34 -15.93
C LEU A 218 -8.72 -22.82 -16.14
N PRO A 219 -7.79 -22.05 -15.56
CA PRO A 219 -7.74 -20.59 -15.71
C PRO A 219 -7.65 -20.17 -17.19
N PRO A 220 -8.35 -19.09 -17.60
CA PRO A 220 -8.19 -18.54 -18.94
C PRO A 220 -6.75 -18.08 -19.16
N PRO A 221 -6.30 -17.87 -20.41
CA PRO A 221 -5.02 -17.23 -20.70
C PRO A 221 -4.86 -15.91 -19.92
N PRO A 222 -3.71 -15.65 -19.27
CA PRO A 222 -3.48 -14.40 -18.53
C PRO A 222 -3.57 -13.19 -19.47
N LEU A 223 -4.07 -12.06 -18.96
CA LEU A 223 -4.12 -10.82 -19.75
C LEU A 223 -2.72 -10.24 -19.97
N PHE A 224 -1.83 -10.38 -18.98
CA PHE A 224 -0.46 -9.90 -19.06
C PHE A 224 0.55 -10.97 -18.64
N VAL A 225 1.73 -10.89 -19.26
CA VAL A 225 2.92 -11.67 -18.92
C VAL A 225 4.06 -10.67 -18.69
N GLU A 226 4.69 -10.71 -17.53
CA GLU A 226 5.74 -9.78 -17.11
C GLU A 226 7.11 -10.44 -16.99
N ASN A 227 8.15 -9.61 -17.08
CA ASN A 227 9.56 -9.97 -16.93
C ASN A 227 10.04 -11.01 -17.95
N ILE A 228 9.49 -10.94 -19.17
CA ILE A 228 9.98 -11.69 -20.33
C ILE A 228 11.34 -11.10 -20.73
N ALA A 229 12.32 -11.94 -21.08
CA ALA A 229 13.67 -11.52 -21.44
C ALA A 229 13.73 -10.89 -22.86
N THR A 230 13.10 -9.72 -23.00
CA THR A 230 13.09 -8.89 -24.22
C THR A 230 13.58 -7.48 -23.91
N PRO A 231 14.11 -6.73 -24.91
CA PRO A 231 14.57 -5.36 -24.70
C PRO A 231 13.48 -4.48 -24.07
N PRO A 232 13.77 -3.76 -22.97
CA PRO A 232 12.82 -2.82 -22.40
C PRO A 232 12.45 -1.67 -23.34
N GLU A 233 11.20 -1.23 -23.31
CA GLU A 233 10.77 0.05 -23.89
C GLU A 233 11.16 1.23 -22.97
N PRO A 234 11.18 2.49 -23.44
CA PRO A 234 11.49 3.64 -22.58
C PRO A 234 10.65 3.65 -21.30
N GLY A 235 11.30 3.84 -20.16
CA GLY A 235 10.70 3.77 -18.82
C GLY A 235 10.52 2.36 -18.26
N GLN A 236 10.83 1.32 -19.03
CA GLN A 236 10.73 -0.07 -18.58
C GLN A 236 12.05 -0.66 -18.12
N PHE A 237 11.96 -1.71 -17.30
CA PHE A 237 13.08 -2.56 -16.93
C PHE A 237 12.75 -4.05 -17.01
N TYR A 238 13.79 -4.85 -17.28
CA TYR A 238 13.82 -6.30 -17.17
C TYR A 238 14.88 -6.68 -16.13
N ALA A 239 14.60 -7.66 -15.27
CA ALA A 239 15.57 -8.13 -14.29
C ALA A 239 15.75 -9.64 -14.40
N SER A 240 17.01 -10.07 -14.48
CA SER A 240 17.42 -11.46 -14.32
C SER A 240 18.15 -11.65 -12.98
N ALA A 241 18.63 -12.87 -12.71
CA ALA A 241 19.49 -13.10 -11.56
C ALA A 241 20.83 -12.34 -11.66
N GLN A 242 21.30 -12.07 -12.89
CA GLN A 242 22.62 -11.51 -13.15
C GLN A 242 22.61 -10.00 -13.39
N TYR A 243 21.54 -9.45 -13.96
CA TYR A 243 21.50 -8.06 -14.39
C TYR A 243 20.13 -7.43 -14.21
N ILE A 244 20.14 -6.12 -13.98
CA ILE A 244 18.98 -5.23 -14.13
C ILE A 244 19.20 -4.43 -15.42
N TYR A 245 18.26 -4.55 -16.35
CA TYR A 245 18.28 -3.84 -17.62
C TYR A 245 17.21 -2.76 -17.61
N TYR A 246 17.57 -1.50 -17.87
CA TYR A 246 16.64 -0.37 -17.85
C TYR A 246 16.85 0.51 -19.08
N ARG A 247 15.74 0.96 -19.68
CA ARG A 247 15.76 1.95 -20.75
C ARG A 247 15.19 3.28 -20.25
N PRO A 248 15.98 4.36 -20.17
CA PRO A 248 15.49 5.66 -19.70
C PRO A 248 14.29 6.22 -20.48
N GLU A 249 13.39 6.93 -19.78
CA GLU A 249 12.37 7.79 -20.42
C GLU A 249 13.07 8.99 -21.08
N ALA A 250 12.70 9.34 -22.32
CA ALA A 250 13.54 10.19 -23.16
C ALA A 250 13.53 11.70 -22.80
N SER A 251 14.73 12.24 -22.59
CA SER A 251 15.21 13.50 -23.19
C SER A 251 16.61 13.32 -23.81
N ASP A 252 17.43 12.45 -23.22
CA ASP A 252 18.58 11.75 -23.85
C ASP A 252 18.63 10.29 -23.31
N PRO A 253 18.28 9.27 -24.12
CA PRO A 253 18.28 7.87 -23.68
C PRO A 253 19.70 7.30 -23.47
N TYR A 254 20.75 8.05 -23.83
CA TYR A 254 22.14 7.63 -23.73
C TYR A 254 22.88 8.21 -22.52
N ALA A 255 22.19 8.94 -21.64
CA ALA A 255 22.72 9.27 -20.33
C ALA A 255 22.58 8.07 -19.38
N PRO A 256 23.60 7.77 -18.54
CA PRO A 256 23.48 6.71 -17.55
C PRO A 256 22.39 7.05 -16.52
N PRO A 257 21.61 6.07 -16.05
CA PRO A 257 20.60 6.29 -15.02
C PRO A 257 21.22 6.84 -13.74
N THR A 258 20.60 7.87 -13.18
CA THR A 258 20.97 8.49 -11.90
C THR A 258 19.84 8.33 -10.90
N ASP A 259 20.15 8.37 -9.60
CA ASP A 259 19.15 8.18 -8.53
C ASP A 259 18.31 6.90 -8.74
N ALA A 260 19.02 5.81 -9.02
CA ALA A 260 18.41 4.52 -9.30
C ALA A 260 18.44 3.63 -8.05
N TRP A 261 17.31 3.02 -7.69
CA TRP A 261 17.13 2.25 -6.47
C TRP A 261 16.43 0.93 -6.72
N VAL A 262 16.91 -0.12 -6.05
CA VAL A 262 16.22 -1.40 -5.94
C VAL A 262 16.02 -1.79 -4.47
N PRO A 263 14.95 -2.53 -4.15
CA PRO A 263 14.68 -2.95 -2.79
C PRO A 263 15.47 -4.23 -2.44
N LEU A 264 16.00 -4.33 -1.21
CA LEU A 264 16.62 -5.57 -0.69
C LEU A 264 15.73 -6.32 0.33
N GLY A 265 14.80 -5.62 0.97
CA GLY A 265 13.97 -6.20 2.02
C GLY A 265 12.49 -5.90 1.83
N ASP A 266 11.65 -6.78 2.36
CA ASP A 266 10.19 -6.58 2.39
C ASP A 266 9.73 -5.66 3.53
N THR A 267 10.61 -5.45 4.52
CA THR A 267 10.27 -4.81 5.78
C THR A 267 11.31 -3.74 6.12
N ILE A 268 10.83 -2.52 6.34
CA ILE A 268 11.62 -1.36 6.78
C ILE A 268 11.67 -1.34 8.31
N LEU A 269 10.50 -1.38 8.96
CA LEU A 269 10.35 -1.36 10.40
C LEU A 269 9.32 -2.41 10.84
N GLU A 270 9.73 -3.28 11.76
CA GLU A 270 8.85 -4.22 12.46
C GLU A 270 8.88 -3.93 13.95
N ALA A 271 7.73 -3.64 14.52
CA ALA A 271 7.57 -3.23 15.90
C ALA A 271 6.51 -4.07 16.60
N ASP A 272 6.87 -4.68 17.73
CA ASP A 272 5.94 -5.47 18.51
C ASP A 272 5.87 -5.05 19.98
N SER A 273 4.67 -4.86 20.50
CA SER A 273 4.46 -4.50 21.92
C SER A 273 5.11 -3.16 22.30
N LEU A 274 5.10 -2.20 21.37
CA LEU A 274 5.51 -0.82 21.66
C LEU A 274 4.44 -0.08 22.46
N ALA A 275 4.87 0.67 23.47
CA ALA A 275 3.99 1.47 24.31
C ALA A 275 4.52 2.91 24.41
N ASN A 276 3.68 3.89 24.09
CA ASN A 276 3.98 5.33 24.12
C ASN A 276 5.15 5.74 23.22
N HIS A 277 5.05 5.42 21.92
CA HIS A 277 6.04 5.81 20.90
C HIS A 277 5.46 6.81 19.90
N SER A 278 6.33 7.57 19.25
CA SER A 278 5.97 8.40 18.10
C SER A 278 7.03 8.38 17.02
N PHE A 279 6.60 8.48 15.76
CA PHE A 279 7.42 8.64 14.57
C PHE A 279 7.01 9.93 13.86
N GLU A 280 7.95 10.85 13.68
CA GLU A 280 7.64 12.22 13.27
C GLU A 280 8.60 12.77 12.19
N GLY A 281 8.06 13.19 11.04
CA GLY A 281 8.87 13.85 10.02
C GLY A 281 9.86 12.92 9.30
N LEU A 282 9.57 11.62 9.23
CA LEU A 282 10.45 10.62 8.62
C LEU A 282 9.87 10.06 7.33
N THR A 283 10.73 9.73 6.36
CA THR A 283 10.31 9.00 5.15
C THR A 283 10.72 7.52 5.24
N PHE A 284 9.82 6.61 4.88
CA PHE A 284 10.08 5.18 4.76
C PHE A 284 9.95 4.77 3.29
N ALA A 285 11.02 4.20 2.71
CA ALA A 285 11.06 3.93 1.28
C ALA A 285 11.76 2.62 0.87
N HIS A 286 11.48 2.19 -0.36
CA HIS A 286 12.21 1.15 -1.09
C HIS A 286 12.19 -0.25 -0.44
N ALA A 287 11.05 -0.64 0.12
CA ALA A 287 10.77 -2.06 0.43
C ALA A 287 10.13 -2.78 -0.76
N THR A 288 10.11 -4.12 -0.72
CA THR A 288 9.46 -4.97 -1.74
C THR A 288 8.41 -5.89 -1.14
N TRP A 289 7.80 -6.74 -1.96
CA TRP A 289 7.08 -7.93 -1.54
C TRP A 289 7.32 -9.03 -2.57
N ARG A 290 8.00 -10.09 -2.15
CA ARG A 290 8.48 -11.15 -3.04
C ARG A 290 7.52 -12.33 -3.21
N GLN A 291 6.51 -12.46 -2.34
CA GLN A 291 5.55 -13.57 -2.39
C GLN A 291 4.97 -13.82 -3.80
N PRO A 292 4.59 -12.80 -4.61
CA PRO A 292 4.08 -13.05 -5.95
C PRO A 292 5.10 -13.70 -6.91
N SER A 293 6.41 -13.49 -6.70
CA SER A 293 7.48 -14.16 -7.45
C SER A 293 7.81 -15.57 -6.92
N ALA A 294 7.32 -15.96 -5.75
CA ALA A 294 7.62 -17.27 -5.16
C ALA A 294 6.76 -18.38 -5.79
N ALA A 295 7.10 -19.64 -5.54
CA ALA A 295 6.37 -20.80 -6.10
C ALA A 295 4.88 -20.85 -5.71
N GLY A 296 4.51 -20.38 -4.51
CA GLY A 296 3.11 -20.24 -4.10
C GLY A 296 2.38 -19.09 -4.79
N GLY A 297 3.13 -18.17 -5.41
CA GLY A 297 2.65 -16.97 -6.07
C GLY A 297 1.69 -16.16 -5.19
N TYR A 298 0.67 -15.59 -5.83
CA TYR A 298 -0.29 -14.71 -5.20
C TYR A 298 -1.69 -14.93 -5.81
N VAL A 299 -2.56 -15.63 -5.09
CA VAL A 299 -3.97 -15.84 -5.46
C VAL A 299 -4.88 -15.37 -4.32
N PRO A 300 -5.34 -14.11 -4.33
CA PRO A 300 -6.07 -13.52 -3.21
C PRO A 300 -7.55 -13.90 -3.14
N SER A 301 -8.12 -13.82 -1.94
CA SER A 301 -9.56 -13.76 -1.72
C SER A 301 -10.09 -12.34 -1.99
N GLN A 302 -9.56 -11.34 -1.27
CA GLN A 302 -9.86 -9.91 -1.39
C GLN A 302 -8.82 -9.07 -0.61
N SER A 303 -8.59 -7.81 -1.00
CA SER A 303 -7.69 -6.87 -0.30
C SER A 303 -6.28 -7.41 -0.02
N LEU A 304 -5.77 -8.23 -0.94
CA LEU A 304 -4.52 -9.00 -0.88
C LEU A 304 -4.45 -10.12 0.18
N VAL A 305 -5.53 -10.47 0.88
CA VAL A 305 -5.56 -11.64 1.78
C VAL A 305 -5.45 -12.91 0.96
N THR A 306 -4.59 -13.83 1.37
CA THR A 306 -4.35 -15.12 0.69
C THR A 306 -4.46 -16.27 1.70
N PRO A 307 -4.46 -17.54 1.26
CA PRO A 307 -4.31 -18.67 2.16
C PRO A 307 -3.01 -18.67 2.99
N HIS A 308 -1.97 -17.95 2.55
CA HIS A 308 -0.72 -17.76 3.29
C HIS A 308 -0.84 -16.74 4.43
N GLY A 309 -1.98 -16.06 4.54
CA GLY A 309 -2.28 -15.10 5.60
C GLY A 309 -2.60 -13.70 5.09
N GLU A 310 -2.64 -12.79 6.05
CA GLU A 310 -2.95 -11.37 5.84
C GLU A 310 -1.77 -10.62 5.24
N PRO A 311 -2.03 -9.63 4.36
CA PRO A 311 -0.97 -8.79 3.83
C PRO A 311 -0.35 -7.94 4.94
N GLN A 312 0.98 -7.88 4.94
CA GLN A 312 1.76 -7.10 5.89
C GLN A 312 2.22 -5.78 5.28
N GLY A 313 2.44 -4.79 6.15
CA GLY A 313 3.06 -3.53 5.80
C GLY A 313 4.59 -3.63 5.75
N ALA A 314 5.21 -2.80 4.91
CA ALA A 314 6.66 -2.55 4.96
C ALA A 314 7.07 -1.93 6.29
N VAL A 315 6.21 -1.09 6.87
CA VAL A 315 6.26 -0.70 8.28
C VAL A 315 5.11 -1.39 9.00
N ARG A 316 5.38 -2.12 10.07
CA ARG A 316 4.35 -2.88 10.77
C ARG A 316 4.43 -2.75 12.28
N PHE A 317 3.26 -2.59 12.89
CA PHE A 317 3.07 -2.53 14.34
C PHE A 317 2.06 -3.58 14.79
N THR A 318 2.49 -4.41 15.74
CA THR A 318 1.63 -5.37 16.45
C THR A 318 1.64 -5.11 17.95
N ARG A 319 0.50 -5.32 18.62
CA ARG A 319 0.33 -5.05 20.07
C ARG A 319 0.78 -3.64 20.50
N ALA A 320 0.67 -2.65 19.62
CA ALA A 320 1.12 -1.29 19.92
C ALA A 320 0.07 -0.56 20.77
N ARG A 321 0.51 0.23 21.75
CA ARG A 321 -0.35 1.05 22.62
C ARG A 321 0.14 2.49 22.69
N GLY A 322 -0.74 3.46 22.42
CA GLY A 322 -0.37 4.88 22.49
C GLY A 322 0.69 5.26 21.45
N LEU A 323 0.51 4.84 20.20
CA LEU A 323 1.43 5.09 19.09
C LEU A 323 0.95 6.28 18.25
N LEU A 324 1.86 7.20 17.91
CA LEU A 324 1.60 8.30 16.99
C LEU A 324 2.55 8.25 15.78
N ILE A 325 1.99 8.24 14.58
CA ILE A 325 2.74 8.40 13.33
C ILE A 325 2.25 9.71 12.72
N GLU A 326 3.12 10.72 12.66
CA GLU A 326 2.70 12.08 12.34
C GLU A 326 3.67 12.77 11.38
N ARG A 327 3.17 13.40 10.32
CA ARG A 327 4.02 14.07 9.31
C ARG A 327 5.08 13.16 8.70
N CYS A 328 4.79 11.86 8.60
CA CYS A 328 5.68 10.90 7.95
C CYS A 328 5.32 10.75 6.46
N ALA A 329 6.27 10.24 5.69
CA ALA A 329 6.06 9.88 4.30
C ALA A 329 6.35 8.39 4.07
N PHE A 330 5.50 7.73 3.30
CA PHE A 330 5.71 6.39 2.79
C PHE A 330 5.74 6.47 1.27
N ALA A 331 6.93 6.32 0.69
CA ALA A 331 7.17 6.61 -0.71
C ALA A 331 7.95 5.48 -1.38
N HIS A 332 7.64 5.16 -2.64
CA HIS A 332 8.39 4.17 -3.42
C HIS A 332 8.43 2.81 -2.72
N VAL A 333 7.25 2.31 -2.33
CA VAL A 333 7.13 1.05 -1.59
C VAL A 333 6.59 -0.02 -2.52
N GLY A 334 7.38 -1.06 -2.70
CA GLY A 334 7.10 -2.27 -3.48
C GLY A 334 6.30 -3.35 -2.73
N ALA A 335 5.84 -3.05 -1.52
CA ALA A 335 5.24 -4.02 -0.60
C ALA A 335 3.72 -4.17 -0.77
N ALA A 336 3.13 -5.16 -0.09
CA ALA A 336 1.68 -5.40 -0.08
C ALA A 336 0.90 -4.22 0.52
N TYR A 337 1.38 -3.66 1.65
CA TYR A 337 0.95 -2.37 2.16
C TYR A 337 2.17 -1.52 2.57
N ALA A 338 2.03 -0.20 2.60
CA ALA A 338 3.09 0.66 3.15
C ALA A 338 3.18 0.54 4.68
N LEU A 339 2.03 0.60 5.37
CA LEU A 339 1.93 0.53 6.81
C LEU A 339 0.81 -0.41 7.25
N SER A 340 1.08 -1.27 8.22
CA SER A 340 0.07 -2.14 8.85
C SER A 340 0.06 -2.06 10.37
N ILE A 341 -1.12 -1.95 10.97
CA ILE A 341 -1.34 -1.88 12.42
C ILE A 341 -2.38 -2.93 12.81
N GLY A 342 -2.04 -3.84 13.72
CA GLY A 342 -2.97 -4.89 14.16
C GLY A 342 -2.46 -5.69 15.34
N GLY A 343 -2.92 -6.93 15.48
CA GLY A 343 -2.42 -7.84 16.51
C GLY A 343 -2.66 -7.35 17.94
N ALA A 344 -3.83 -6.77 18.22
CA ALA A 344 -4.27 -6.19 19.50
C ALA A 344 -3.67 -4.82 19.78
N SER A 345 -3.52 -4.02 18.72
CA SER A 345 -3.06 -2.64 18.83
C SER A 345 -4.20 -1.72 19.24
N GLN A 346 -3.90 -0.79 20.16
CA GLN A 346 -4.88 0.15 20.70
C GLN A 346 -4.32 1.56 20.81
N ASP A 347 -5.19 2.56 20.69
CA ASP A 347 -4.80 3.97 20.86
C ASP A 347 -3.66 4.37 19.90
N VAL A 348 -3.88 4.13 18.61
CA VAL A 348 -2.90 4.42 17.55
C VAL A 348 -3.45 5.49 16.62
N ALA A 349 -2.66 6.51 16.33
CA ALA A 349 -3.02 7.57 15.39
C ALA A 349 -2.00 7.68 14.25
N VAL A 350 -2.51 7.77 13.02
CA VAL A 350 -1.76 8.09 11.79
C VAL A 350 -2.30 9.42 11.27
N ARG A 351 -1.47 10.47 11.35
CA ARG A 351 -1.88 11.87 11.14
C ARG A 351 -1.00 12.58 10.14
N ALA A 352 -1.59 13.47 9.35
CA ALA A 352 -0.86 14.45 8.54
C ALA A 352 0.27 13.83 7.71
N SER A 353 0.12 12.58 7.27
CA SER A 353 1.17 11.79 6.61
C SER A 353 0.85 11.57 5.14
N THR A 354 1.88 11.32 4.34
CA THR A 354 1.76 11.14 2.89
C THR A 354 2.11 9.72 2.47
N PHE A 355 1.32 9.16 1.56
CA PHE A 355 1.50 7.83 0.99
C PHE A 355 1.53 7.98 -0.53
N ALA A 356 2.66 7.68 -1.17
CA ALA A 356 2.84 7.92 -2.59
C ALA A 356 3.60 6.79 -3.27
N ASP A 357 3.20 6.44 -4.50
CA ASP A 357 3.87 5.42 -5.31
C ASP A 357 3.98 4.06 -4.59
N LEU A 358 2.82 3.43 -4.37
CA LEU A 358 2.70 2.19 -3.61
C LEU A 358 2.26 1.04 -4.52
N SER A 359 3.03 -0.05 -4.55
CA SER A 359 2.68 -1.26 -5.28
C SER A 359 1.33 -1.82 -4.83
N GLY A 360 1.10 -1.92 -3.52
CA GLY A 360 -0.18 -2.29 -2.92
C GLY A 360 -0.83 -1.14 -2.17
N GLY A 361 -1.49 -1.43 -1.05
CA GLY A 361 -2.27 -0.44 -0.31
C GLY A 361 -1.43 0.51 0.56
N ALA A 362 -2.03 1.60 1.05
CA ALA A 362 -1.37 2.52 1.97
C ALA A 362 -1.41 1.98 3.40
N LEU A 363 -2.61 1.64 3.89
CA LEU A 363 -2.81 1.28 5.28
C LEU A 363 -3.62 0.00 5.45
N LYS A 364 -3.10 -0.96 6.23
CA LYS A 364 -3.86 -2.13 6.70
C LYS A 364 -4.10 -2.03 8.21
N LEU A 365 -5.35 -2.13 8.64
CA LEU A 365 -5.76 -2.05 10.04
C LEU A 365 -6.49 -3.32 10.48
N GLY A 366 -6.29 -3.72 11.73
CA GLY A 366 -7.04 -4.83 12.33
C GLY A 366 -6.56 -6.20 11.87
N ASN A 367 -7.48 -7.16 11.86
CA ASN A 367 -7.24 -8.54 11.43
C ASN A 367 -8.45 -9.09 10.66
N VAL A 368 -8.31 -10.26 10.07
CA VAL A 368 -9.33 -10.97 9.29
C VAL A 368 -9.63 -12.37 9.86
N ASP A 369 -9.09 -12.66 11.04
CA ASP A 369 -9.29 -13.92 11.75
C ASP A 369 -10.63 -13.91 12.48
N ASP A 370 -11.57 -14.73 11.99
CA ASP A 370 -12.90 -14.88 12.57
C ASP A 370 -12.88 -15.33 14.03
N ALA A 371 -11.97 -16.22 14.42
CA ALA A 371 -11.89 -16.70 15.79
C ALA A 371 -11.45 -15.58 16.74
N ARG A 372 -10.49 -14.76 16.31
CA ARG A 372 -10.06 -13.57 17.06
C ARG A 372 -11.15 -12.50 17.10
N ALA A 373 -11.91 -12.35 16.01
CA ALA A 373 -13.02 -11.39 15.91
C ALA A 373 -14.12 -11.65 16.94
N LEU A 374 -14.27 -12.88 17.42
CA LEU A 374 -15.25 -13.29 18.43
C LEU A 374 -14.77 -13.13 19.88
N SER A 375 -13.55 -12.63 20.10
CA SER A 375 -13.07 -12.36 21.45
C SER A 375 -14.00 -11.38 22.18
N THR A 376 -14.21 -11.63 23.48
CA THR A 376 -14.88 -10.70 24.39
C THR A 376 -13.89 -9.95 25.30
N ASP A 377 -12.60 -10.28 25.21
CA ASP A 377 -11.54 -9.59 25.93
C ASP A 377 -11.17 -8.30 25.20
N PRO A 378 -11.43 -7.12 25.78
CA PRO A 378 -11.11 -5.83 25.16
C PRO A 378 -9.61 -5.65 24.89
N ASP A 379 -8.72 -6.32 25.64
CA ASP A 379 -7.28 -6.24 25.42
C ASP A 379 -6.86 -6.94 24.12
N ALA A 380 -7.68 -7.85 23.58
CA ALA A 380 -7.43 -8.54 22.33
C ALA A 380 -7.87 -7.75 21.08
N PHE A 381 -8.60 -6.64 21.26
CA PHE A 381 -9.17 -5.88 20.14
C PHE A 381 -8.12 -5.04 19.44
N ASP A 382 -8.26 -4.91 18.12
CA ASP A 382 -7.67 -3.80 17.38
C ASP A 382 -8.65 -2.62 17.47
N ALA A 383 -8.38 -1.65 18.36
CA ALA A 383 -9.37 -0.66 18.76
C ALA A 383 -8.83 0.76 18.90
N ARG A 384 -9.69 1.77 18.74
CA ARG A 384 -9.34 3.19 18.88
C ARG A 384 -8.16 3.58 17.96
N LEU A 385 -8.26 3.13 16.71
CA LEU A 385 -7.33 3.48 15.65
C LEU A 385 -7.84 4.73 14.93
N VAL A 386 -6.97 5.70 14.69
CA VAL A 386 -7.33 6.96 14.05
C VAL A 386 -6.45 7.18 12.82
N VAL A 387 -7.09 7.39 11.67
CA VAL A 387 -6.44 7.72 10.40
C VAL A 387 -7.03 9.04 9.94
N GLU A 388 -6.29 10.13 10.14
CA GLU A 388 -6.79 11.47 9.85
C GLU A 388 -5.80 12.38 9.13
N ASP A 389 -6.34 13.26 8.29
CA ASP A 389 -5.60 14.31 7.59
C ASP A 389 -4.42 13.76 6.74
N ASN A 390 -4.54 12.53 6.21
CA ASN A 390 -3.51 11.93 5.37
C ASN A 390 -3.79 12.14 3.88
N VAL A 391 -2.72 12.18 3.08
CA VAL A 391 -2.79 12.22 1.61
C VAL A 391 -2.25 10.92 1.05
N MET A 392 -3.03 10.25 0.21
CA MET A 392 -2.68 8.98 -0.43
C MET A 392 -2.86 9.10 -1.94
N GLN A 393 -1.79 8.93 -2.71
CA GLN A 393 -1.79 9.10 -4.16
C GLN A 393 -0.99 8.01 -4.86
N GLY A 394 -1.50 7.48 -5.98
CA GLY A 394 -0.80 6.45 -6.74
C GLY A 394 -0.65 5.18 -5.90
N VAL A 395 -1.79 4.62 -5.48
CA VAL A 395 -1.88 3.48 -4.56
C VAL A 395 -2.39 2.25 -5.32
N ALA A 396 -1.90 1.07 -4.96
CA ALA A 396 -2.24 -0.20 -5.61
C ALA A 396 -1.85 -0.20 -7.10
N VAL A 397 -0.67 0.34 -7.46
CA VAL A 397 -0.24 0.46 -8.86
C VAL A 397 0.15 -0.88 -9.48
N GLU A 398 0.63 -1.83 -8.66
CA GLU A 398 1.01 -3.19 -9.08
C GLU A 398 0.01 -4.22 -8.54
N PHE A 399 -0.17 -4.29 -7.22
CA PHE A 399 -1.11 -5.18 -6.54
C PHE A 399 -2.48 -4.53 -6.47
N ARG A 400 -3.10 -4.43 -7.65
CA ARG A 400 -4.32 -3.65 -7.88
C ARG A 400 -5.52 -4.11 -7.06
N GLY A 401 -5.51 -5.32 -6.51
CA GLY A 401 -6.55 -5.81 -5.58
C GLY A 401 -6.47 -5.25 -4.16
N ALA A 402 -5.54 -4.35 -3.85
CA ALA A 402 -5.43 -3.70 -2.55
C ALA A 402 -6.39 -2.51 -2.46
N ALA A 403 -7.09 -2.38 -1.33
CA ALA A 403 -7.70 -1.10 -1.00
C ALA A 403 -6.61 -0.11 -0.55
N ALA A 404 -6.81 1.20 -0.75
CA ALA A 404 -5.86 2.18 -0.22
C ALA A 404 -5.80 2.11 1.31
N VAL A 405 -6.97 2.04 1.96
CA VAL A 405 -7.10 1.69 3.38
C VAL A 405 -7.94 0.42 3.49
N PHE A 406 -7.37 -0.64 4.06
CA PHE A 406 -8.07 -1.87 4.40
C PHE A 406 -8.12 -2.03 5.92
N ALA A 407 -9.29 -1.82 6.52
CA ALA A 407 -9.58 -2.17 7.90
C ALA A 407 -10.41 -3.45 7.94
N GLY A 408 -9.86 -4.53 8.52
CA GLY A 408 -10.60 -5.77 8.76
C GLY A 408 -11.56 -5.64 9.94
N TYR A 409 -11.49 -6.58 10.89
CA TYR A 409 -12.12 -6.47 12.19
C TYR A 409 -11.39 -5.45 13.07
N VAL A 410 -12.04 -4.31 13.28
CA VAL A 410 -11.60 -3.19 14.13
C VAL A 410 -12.79 -2.66 14.93
N ALA A 411 -12.52 -2.03 16.08
CA ALA A 411 -13.53 -1.35 16.89
C ALA A 411 -13.16 0.12 17.16
N GLN A 412 -14.16 0.98 17.28
CA GLN A 412 -13.96 2.40 17.64
C GLN A 412 -12.93 3.10 16.74
N THR A 413 -12.85 2.69 15.47
CA THR A 413 -11.85 3.18 14.52
C THR A 413 -12.41 4.34 13.71
N SER A 414 -11.65 5.41 13.54
CA SER A 414 -12.05 6.61 12.80
C SER A 414 -11.09 6.84 11.62
N ILE A 415 -11.62 6.79 10.41
CA ILE A 415 -10.92 7.09 9.16
C ILE A 415 -11.57 8.34 8.58
N ARG A 416 -10.95 9.51 8.78
CA ARG A 416 -11.58 10.80 8.46
C ARG A 416 -10.64 11.85 7.89
N HIS A 417 -11.17 12.77 7.08
CA HIS A 417 -10.39 13.89 6.51
C HIS A 417 -9.17 13.45 5.68
N ASN A 418 -9.20 12.24 5.10
CA ASN A 418 -8.12 11.79 4.23
C ASN A 418 -8.44 12.14 2.76
N SER A 419 -7.41 12.44 1.98
CA SER A 419 -7.48 12.57 0.53
C SER A 419 -6.87 11.33 -0.12
N ILE A 420 -7.65 10.58 -0.89
CA ILE A 420 -7.23 9.36 -1.58
C ILE A 420 -7.43 9.57 -3.08
N SER A 421 -6.36 9.42 -3.86
CA SER A 421 -6.38 9.62 -5.30
C SER A 421 -5.59 8.55 -6.06
N ASP A 422 -5.99 8.31 -7.32
CA ASP A 422 -5.29 7.41 -8.25
C ASP A 422 -5.05 6.02 -7.64
N CYS A 423 -6.13 5.36 -7.23
CA CYS A 423 -6.09 4.03 -6.61
C CYS A 423 -6.59 2.95 -7.57
N GLY A 424 -5.84 1.85 -7.70
CA GLY A 424 -6.18 0.73 -8.58
C GLY A 424 -7.52 0.06 -8.28
N TYR A 425 -7.99 0.13 -7.03
CA TYR A 425 -9.22 -0.50 -6.56
C TYR A 425 -9.93 0.38 -5.51
N THR A 426 -10.50 -0.22 -4.46
CA THR A 426 -11.32 0.46 -3.46
C THR A 426 -10.51 1.49 -2.68
N GLY A 427 -11.09 2.66 -2.42
CA GLY A 427 -10.45 3.66 -1.58
C GLY A 427 -10.35 3.20 -0.12
N ILE A 428 -11.49 2.98 0.53
CA ILE A 428 -11.56 2.53 1.93
C ILE A 428 -12.43 1.28 2.05
N SER A 429 -11.85 0.16 2.48
CA SER A 429 -12.55 -1.09 2.79
C SER A 429 -12.62 -1.27 4.31
N LEU A 430 -13.82 -1.38 4.88
CA LEU A 430 -14.06 -1.52 6.32
C LEU A 430 -14.88 -2.78 6.66
N GLY A 431 -14.28 -3.71 7.39
CA GLY A 431 -14.89 -4.96 7.84
C GLY A 431 -14.37 -6.20 7.12
N TRP A 432 -14.78 -7.36 7.62
CA TRP A 432 -14.46 -8.68 7.07
C TRP A 432 -15.56 -9.72 7.39
N GLY A 433 -15.44 -10.92 6.80
CA GLY A 433 -16.28 -12.10 7.12
C GLY A 433 -17.46 -12.41 6.20
N TRP A 434 -17.78 -11.61 5.18
CA TRP A 434 -18.87 -11.80 4.19
C TRP A 434 -20.21 -12.28 4.75
N GLY A 435 -20.53 -11.88 5.99
CA GLY A 435 -21.76 -12.27 6.66
C GLY A 435 -21.70 -13.54 7.51
N THR A 436 -20.55 -14.19 7.68
CA THR A 436 -20.35 -15.33 8.60
C THR A 436 -20.90 -15.05 10.01
N HIS A 437 -20.80 -13.80 10.48
CA HIS A 437 -21.24 -13.38 11.81
C HIS A 437 -22.57 -12.64 11.81
N VAL A 438 -23.36 -12.73 10.72
CA VAL A 438 -24.72 -12.19 10.66
C VAL A 438 -25.67 -12.94 11.59
N GLU A 439 -25.56 -14.27 11.59
CA GLU A 439 -26.27 -15.16 12.51
C GLU A 439 -25.28 -15.72 13.52
N GLY A 440 -25.73 -15.94 14.76
CA GLY A 440 -24.87 -16.49 15.81
C GLY A 440 -23.97 -15.46 16.49
N PRO A 441 -22.81 -15.88 17.02
CA PRO A 441 -21.89 -15.01 17.74
C PRO A 441 -21.48 -13.79 16.90
N GLN A 442 -21.56 -12.61 17.51
CA GLN A 442 -21.20 -11.35 16.86
C GLN A 442 -19.72 -11.04 17.12
N THR A 443 -19.06 -10.42 16.14
CA THR A 443 -17.68 -9.95 16.31
C THR A 443 -17.61 -8.71 17.21
N PHE A 444 -16.40 -8.35 17.65
CA PHE A 444 -16.15 -7.11 18.37
C PHE A 444 -16.27 -5.85 17.49
N ALA A 445 -16.39 -5.99 16.16
CA ALA A 445 -16.40 -4.84 15.25
C ALA A 445 -17.63 -3.96 15.48
N ALA A 446 -17.41 -2.72 15.94
CA ALA A 446 -18.47 -1.78 16.29
C ALA A 446 -17.91 -0.35 16.40
N ASP A 447 -18.81 0.64 16.37
CA ASP A 447 -18.51 2.04 16.59
C ASP A 447 -17.44 2.61 15.64
N ASN A 448 -17.37 2.09 14.42
CA ASN A 448 -16.41 2.52 13.41
C ASN A 448 -16.93 3.69 12.57
N GLU A 449 -16.03 4.51 12.06
CA GLU A 449 -16.34 5.71 11.28
C GLU A 449 -15.47 5.80 10.03
N VAL A 450 -16.14 6.05 8.90
CA VAL A 450 -15.54 6.55 7.67
C VAL A 450 -16.24 7.85 7.33
N SER A 451 -15.61 8.99 7.60
CA SER A 451 -16.28 10.28 7.40
C SER A 451 -15.39 11.38 6.83
N TYR A 452 -15.97 12.30 6.06
CA TYR A 452 -15.26 13.47 5.52
C TYR A 452 -13.99 13.15 4.71
N ASN A 453 -13.92 11.98 4.07
CA ASN A 453 -12.82 11.64 3.18
C ASN A 453 -13.12 12.13 1.75
N ARG A 454 -12.07 12.55 1.04
CA ARG A 454 -12.13 12.89 -0.39
C ARG A 454 -11.49 11.76 -1.19
N LEU A 455 -12.25 11.13 -2.08
CA LEU A 455 -11.80 10.01 -2.90
C LEU A 455 -11.97 10.34 -4.38
N THR A 456 -10.88 10.32 -5.14
CA THR A 456 -10.89 10.70 -6.56
C THR A 456 -10.12 9.73 -7.45
N GLY A 457 -10.71 9.24 -8.55
CA GLY A 457 -9.98 8.34 -9.45
C GLY A 457 -9.66 6.97 -8.83
N VAL A 458 -10.54 6.50 -7.95
CA VAL A 458 -10.47 5.13 -7.40
C VAL A 458 -11.03 4.13 -8.41
N MET A 459 -10.86 2.83 -8.13
CA MET A 459 -11.36 1.75 -8.98
C MET A 459 -10.82 1.83 -10.41
N SER A 460 -9.60 2.35 -10.59
CA SER A 460 -9.04 2.63 -11.91
C SER A 460 -8.59 1.39 -12.68
N ALA A 461 -8.46 0.23 -12.02
CA ALA A 461 -7.97 -1.00 -12.64
C ALA A 461 -8.87 -2.23 -12.44
N LEU A 462 -9.57 -2.35 -11.32
CA LEU A 462 -10.45 -3.47 -11.00
C LEU A 462 -11.90 -3.02 -10.76
N ASN A 463 -12.81 -3.97 -10.59
CA ASN A 463 -14.24 -3.73 -10.38
C ASN A 463 -14.72 -4.47 -9.13
N ASP A 464 -16.02 -4.38 -8.80
CA ASP A 464 -16.63 -4.99 -7.61
C ASP A 464 -16.12 -4.41 -6.29
N GLY A 465 -16.17 -3.08 -6.23
CA GLY A 465 -15.72 -2.23 -5.13
C GLY A 465 -16.31 -0.83 -5.29
N GLY A 466 -15.75 0.16 -4.58
CA GLY A 466 -16.17 1.56 -4.67
C GLY A 466 -15.22 2.51 -3.94
N CYS A 467 -15.58 3.79 -3.88
CA CYS A 467 -14.89 4.75 -3.00
C CYS A 467 -14.84 4.24 -1.55
N THR A 468 -15.97 3.83 -1.00
CA THR A 468 -16.00 3.10 0.27
C THR A 468 -16.70 1.77 0.11
N TYR A 469 -16.17 0.76 0.77
CA TYR A 469 -16.69 -0.59 0.80
C TYR A 469 -16.83 -1.05 2.25
N THR A 470 -17.96 -1.66 2.63
CA THR A 470 -18.12 -2.25 3.96
C THR A 470 -18.49 -3.72 3.92
N LEU A 471 -18.16 -4.44 4.98
CA LEU A 471 -18.47 -5.86 5.13
C LEU A 471 -18.88 -6.21 6.57
N GLY A 472 -19.81 -7.15 6.70
CA GLY A 472 -20.20 -7.74 7.99
C GLY A 472 -20.94 -6.81 8.98
N PRO A 473 -21.49 -7.35 10.08
CA PRO A 473 -22.19 -6.55 11.09
C PRO A 473 -21.25 -5.63 11.86
N GLN A 474 -21.57 -4.34 11.91
CA GLN A 474 -20.79 -3.36 12.67
C GLN A 474 -21.71 -2.36 13.41
N PRO A 475 -22.25 -2.74 14.58
CA PRO A 475 -23.15 -1.90 15.36
C PRO A 475 -22.65 -0.47 15.56
N ARG A 476 -23.56 0.51 15.35
CA ARG A 476 -23.31 1.95 15.56
C ARG A 476 -22.19 2.54 14.70
N SER A 477 -21.85 1.89 13.60
CA SER A 477 -20.84 2.40 12.67
C SER A 477 -21.44 3.39 11.68
N ARG A 478 -20.59 4.20 11.03
CA ARG A 478 -21.04 5.30 10.15
C ARG A 478 -20.17 5.45 8.90
N VAL A 479 -20.83 5.74 7.78
CA VAL A 479 -20.22 6.15 6.51
C VAL A 479 -20.86 7.47 6.10
N GLU A 480 -20.24 8.60 6.47
CA GLU A 480 -20.92 9.90 6.42
C GLU A 480 -20.09 11.03 5.83
N TYR A 481 -20.71 11.91 5.06
CA TYR A 481 -20.10 13.14 4.55
C TYR A 481 -18.81 12.94 3.75
N ASN A 482 -18.64 11.78 3.11
CA ASN A 482 -17.52 11.52 2.21
C ASN A 482 -17.84 12.05 0.81
N PHE A 483 -16.81 12.48 0.09
CA PHE A 483 -16.88 12.90 -1.30
C PHE A 483 -16.20 11.87 -2.20
N CYS A 484 -16.92 11.39 -3.18
CA CYS A 484 -16.44 10.45 -4.18
C CYS A 484 -16.56 11.10 -5.57
N SER A 485 -15.47 11.21 -6.31
CA SER A 485 -15.50 11.72 -7.68
C SER A 485 -14.69 10.84 -8.60
N ALA A 486 -15.19 10.62 -9.81
CA ALA A 486 -14.52 9.76 -10.79
C ALA A 486 -14.17 8.36 -10.22
N ASP A 487 -15.10 7.78 -9.47
CA ASP A 487 -15.08 6.34 -9.24
C ASP A 487 -15.28 5.66 -10.59
N ASN A 488 -14.26 4.93 -11.04
CA ASN A 488 -14.25 4.28 -12.34
C ASN A 488 -14.92 2.90 -12.33
N ALA A 489 -15.44 2.43 -11.18
CA ALA A 489 -16.21 1.20 -11.10
C ALA A 489 -17.47 1.34 -11.97
N PRO A 490 -17.67 0.50 -12.99
CA PRO A 490 -18.78 0.68 -13.92
C PRO A 490 -20.14 0.26 -13.37
N VAL A 491 -20.21 -0.56 -12.30
CA VAL A 491 -21.47 -1.29 -12.00
C VAL A 491 -21.88 -1.44 -10.53
N VAL A 492 -21.01 -1.23 -9.53
CA VAL A 492 -21.36 -1.59 -8.14
C VAL A 492 -21.86 -0.40 -7.33
N GLY A 493 -21.02 0.53 -6.89
CA GLY A 493 -21.49 1.76 -6.26
C GLY A 493 -20.39 2.56 -5.60
N CYS A 494 -20.56 3.89 -5.49
CA CYS A 494 -19.58 4.75 -4.83
C CYS A 494 -19.41 4.42 -3.34
N PHE A 495 -20.54 4.26 -2.63
CA PHE A 495 -20.59 3.84 -1.23
C PHE A 495 -21.28 2.47 -1.18
N TYR A 496 -20.44 1.44 -1.21
CA TYR A 496 -20.85 0.05 -1.34
C TYR A 496 -20.90 -0.64 0.02
N HIS A 497 -22.10 -1.03 0.47
CA HIS A 497 -22.29 -1.96 1.57
C HIS A 497 -22.46 -3.38 1.03
N ASP A 498 -21.42 -4.20 1.17
CA ASP A 498 -21.41 -5.56 0.67
C ASP A 498 -21.87 -6.60 1.70
N ASN A 499 -21.76 -7.89 1.40
CA ASN A 499 -22.31 -9.00 2.15
C ASN A 499 -22.15 -8.87 3.68
N GLY A 500 -23.28 -9.06 4.37
CA GLY A 500 -23.39 -9.01 5.81
C GLY A 500 -23.36 -7.61 6.42
N SER A 501 -23.10 -6.56 5.64
CA SER A 501 -23.09 -5.18 6.14
C SER A 501 -24.39 -4.82 6.82
N ARG A 502 -24.32 -4.38 8.08
CA ARG A 502 -25.49 -3.91 8.83
C ARG A 502 -25.14 -3.04 10.02
N TYR A 503 -26.14 -2.26 10.44
CA TYR A 503 -26.06 -1.32 11.56
C TYR A 503 -25.16 -0.10 11.30
N PHE A 504 -24.95 0.22 10.02
CA PHE A 504 -24.32 1.46 9.61
C PHE A 504 -25.34 2.59 9.50
N THR A 505 -24.93 3.80 9.83
CA THR A 505 -25.60 5.02 9.36
C THR A 505 -24.86 5.54 8.14
N THR A 506 -25.59 5.71 7.03
CA THR A 506 -25.01 6.21 5.77
C THR A 506 -25.73 7.47 5.35
N LYS A 507 -25.04 8.61 5.42
CA LYS A 507 -25.66 9.93 5.28
C LYS A 507 -24.72 10.98 4.72
N GLY A 508 -25.25 11.89 3.90
CA GLY A 508 -24.56 13.14 3.56
C GLY A 508 -23.37 12.95 2.63
N ASN A 509 -23.16 11.75 2.10
CA ASN A 509 -22.12 11.48 1.12
C ASN A 509 -22.49 12.07 -0.25
N VAL A 510 -21.48 12.37 -1.06
CA VAL A 510 -21.64 12.94 -2.40
C VAL A 510 -20.88 12.07 -3.40
N ALA A 511 -21.52 11.75 -4.52
CA ALA A 511 -20.89 11.12 -5.68
C ALA A 511 -20.94 12.07 -6.87
N GLN A 512 -19.82 12.28 -7.56
CA GLN A 512 -19.73 13.11 -8.74
C GLN A 512 -19.12 12.32 -9.91
N GLY A 513 -19.76 12.38 -11.07
CA GLY A 513 -19.18 11.88 -12.31
C GLY A 513 -18.88 10.37 -12.34
N SER A 514 -19.40 9.61 -11.39
CA SER A 514 -19.31 8.15 -11.37
C SER A 514 -20.41 7.54 -12.26
N PRO A 515 -20.10 6.48 -13.04
CA PRO A 515 -21.10 5.71 -13.75
C PRO A 515 -21.89 4.77 -12.81
N ALA A 516 -21.40 4.51 -11.59
CA ALA A 516 -22.04 3.65 -10.61
C ALA A 516 -23.13 4.41 -9.80
N PRO A 517 -24.12 3.70 -9.23
CA PRO A 517 -25.05 4.31 -8.29
C PRO A 517 -24.31 4.88 -7.08
N CYS A 518 -24.83 5.95 -6.49
CA CYS A 518 -24.11 6.54 -5.36
C CYS A 518 -24.03 5.59 -4.16
N VAL A 519 -25.14 4.96 -3.77
CA VAL A 519 -25.14 3.96 -2.69
C VAL A 519 -25.60 2.63 -3.27
N TYR A 520 -24.86 1.58 -2.95
CA TYR A 520 -25.22 0.22 -3.35
C TYR A 520 -25.25 -0.69 -2.13
N LEU A 521 -26.32 -1.48 -2.03
CA LEU A 521 -26.52 -2.46 -0.97
C LEU A 521 -26.56 -3.84 -1.61
N GLN A 522 -25.64 -4.72 -1.24
CA GLN A 522 -25.60 -6.07 -1.82
C GLN A 522 -26.84 -6.86 -1.44
N GLY A 523 -27.52 -7.42 -2.45
CA GLY A 523 -28.76 -8.18 -2.28
C GLY A 523 -28.62 -9.71 -2.34
N CYS A 524 -27.44 -10.25 -2.67
CA CYS A 524 -27.25 -11.68 -2.98
C CYS A 524 -26.73 -12.53 -1.81
N CYS A 525 -26.41 -13.79 -2.16
CA CYS A 525 -25.37 -14.60 -1.53
C CYS A 525 -25.59 -14.92 -0.04
N ASN A 526 -26.85 -15.13 0.35
CA ASN A 526 -27.31 -15.59 1.66
C ASN A 526 -27.00 -14.65 2.85
N SER A 527 -26.37 -13.50 2.61
CA SER A 527 -26.09 -12.50 3.64
C SER A 527 -26.15 -11.10 3.00
N PRO A 528 -27.34 -10.61 2.63
CA PRO A 528 -27.50 -9.27 2.06
C PRO A 528 -27.16 -8.18 3.09
N ALA A 529 -26.88 -6.99 2.58
CA ALA A 529 -26.72 -5.78 3.39
C ALA A 529 -28.09 -5.27 3.88
N TYR A 530 -28.24 -5.08 5.19
CA TYR A 530 -29.50 -4.69 5.85
C TYR A 530 -29.29 -3.69 6.98
N ASP A 531 -30.38 -3.16 7.55
CA ASP A 531 -30.35 -2.26 8.72
C ASP A 531 -29.39 -1.07 8.56
N ILE A 532 -29.28 -0.57 7.34
CA ILE A 532 -28.52 0.63 6.99
C ILE A 532 -29.43 1.84 7.23
N ALA A 533 -29.19 2.54 8.33
CA ALA A 533 -30.07 3.58 8.84
C ALA A 533 -30.00 4.85 7.98
N ARG A 534 -31.18 5.43 7.74
CA ARG A 534 -31.40 6.69 7.02
C ARG A 534 -31.92 7.73 8.01
N ARG A 535 -31.08 8.43 8.76
CA ARG A 535 -31.59 9.53 9.61
C ARG A 535 -31.89 10.75 8.73
N THR A 536 -33.14 10.86 8.26
CA THR A 536 -33.67 12.09 7.66
C THR A 536 -33.95 13.13 8.75
N ALA A 537 -33.30 14.29 8.67
CA ALA A 537 -33.88 15.51 9.24
C ALA A 537 -34.97 16.04 8.27
N PRO A 538 -36.02 16.72 8.75
CA PRO A 538 -37.18 17.08 7.90
C PRO A 538 -36.88 18.06 6.76
N SER A 539 -35.69 18.68 6.73
CA SER A 539 -35.24 19.52 5.64
C SER A 539 -33.83 19.13 5.23
N THR A 540 -33.68 18.76 3.95
CA THR A 540 -32.45 18.56 3.15
C THR A 540 -31.70 17.21 3.20
N ARG A 541 -31.73 16.58 2.01
CA ARG A 541 -30.76 15.71 1.31
C ARG A 541 -30.79 14.19 1.58
N ALA A 542 -30.75 13.46 0.46
CA ALA A 542 -30.85 12.02 0.32
C ALA A 542 -29.68 11.26 0.99
N LEU A 543 -29.80 9.92 1.10
CA LEU A 543 -28.73 8.97 1.48
C LEU A 543 -27.36 9.36 0.91
N CYS A 544 -27.39 9.83 -0.34
CA CYS A 544 -26.30 10.47 -1.02
C CYS A 544 -26.83 11.44 -2.09
N THR A 545 -26.06 12.47 -2.42
CA THR A 545 -26.30 13.33 -3.59
C THR A 545 -25.44 12.87 -4.77
N SER A 546 -26.06 12.52 -5.90
CA SER A 546 -25.35 12.27 -7.16
C SER A 546 -25.32 13.55 -8.00
N LEU A 547 -24.14 13.93 -8.48
CA LEU A 547 -23.89 15.12 -9.29
C LEU A 547 -23.35 14.71 -10.67
N GLY A 548 -23.88 15.35 -11.71
CA GLY A 548 -23.38 15.16 -13.08
C GLY A 548 -21.97 15.75 -13.27
N GLN A 549 -21.31 15.41 -14.38
CA GLN A 549 -19.95 15.88 -14.69
C GLN A 549 -19.84 17.41 -14.86
N HIS A 550 -20.96 18.12 -15.09
CA HIS A 550 -21.02 19.56 -15.34
C HIS A 550 -21.96 20.30 -14.37
N ASP A 551 -22.10 19.83 -13.13
CA ASP A 551 -22.99 20.45 -12.15
C ASP A 551 -22.30 21.61 -11.41
N ASP A 552 -22.75 22.85 -11.63
CA ASP A 552 -22.18 24.07 -11.04
C ASP A 552 -22.30 24.14 -9.50
N ARG A 553 -23.05 23.24 -8.87
CA ARG A 553 -23.13 23.15 -7.39
C ARG A 553 -21.91 22.46 -6.77
N VAL A 554 -21.09 21.79 -7.58
CA VAL A 554 -19.93 21.02 -7.09
C VAL A 554 -18.95 21.89 -6.31
N PRO A 555 -18.44 23.04 -6.83
CA PRO A 555 -17.52 23.87 -6.08
C PRO A 555 -18.11 24.35 -4.75
N SER A 556 -19.38 24.76 -4.74
CA SER A 556 -20.06 25.22 -3.51
C SER A 556 -20.26 24.11 -2.47
N LEU A 557 -20.48 22.86 -2.89
CA LEU A 557 -20.61 21.72 -1.99
C LEU A 557 -19.24 21.30 -1.43
N VAL A 558 -18.20 21.34 -2.25
CA VAL A 558 -16.81 21.12 -1.82
C VAL A 558 -16.39 22.23 -0.84
N GLU A 559 -16.74 23.48 -1.12
CA GLU A 559 -16.53 24.62 -0.21
C GLU A 559 -17.31 24.46 1.09
N GLU A 560 -18.61 24.13 1.07
CA GLU A 560 -19.44 23.89 2.25
C GLU A 560 -18.88 22.74 3.12
N MET A 561 -18.35 21.68 2.49
CA MET A 561 -17.64 20.59 3.16
C MET A 561 -16.27 21.02 3.73
N SER A 562 -15.60 21.99 3.10
CA SER A 562 -14.33 22.55 3.57
C SER A 562 -14.51 23.63 4.65
N GLU A 563 -15.60 24.39 4.64
CA GLU A 563 -15.93 25.43 5.63
C GLU A 563 -16.43 24.83 6.94
N THR A 564 -17.01 23.62 6.90
CA THR A 564 -17.37 22.85 8.09
C THR A 564 -16.19 22.07 8.69
N VAL A 565 -15.02 22.04 8.02
CA VAL A 565 -13.83 21.31 8.46
C VAL A 565 -12.54 22.11 8.13
N PRO A 566 -11.98 22.84 9.11
CA PRO A 566 -10.79 23.69 8.92
C PRO A 566 -9.56 22.99 8.29
N SER A 567 -9.38 21.67 8.48
CA SER A 567 -8.15 20.95 8.05
C SER A 567 -8.08 20.63 6.55
N ILE A 568 -9.19 20.55 5.82
CA ILE A 568 -9.16 20.23 4.37
C ILE A 568 -8.58 21.38 3.57
N ARG A 569 -8.85 22.63 3.97
CA ARG A 569 -8.29 23.82 3.32
C ARG A 569 -6.78 23.90 3.53
N ASP A 570 -6.30 23.67 4.75
CA ASP A 570 -4.87 23.66 5.07
C ASP A 570 -4.12 22.51 4.37
N VAL A 571 -4.75 21.35 4.18
CA VAL A 571 -4.18 20.21 3.44
C VAL A 571 -4.19 20.45 1.92
N LEU A 572 -5.22 21.09 1.37
CA LEU A 572 -5.28 21.43 -0.07
C LEU A 572 -4.34 22.58 -0.43
N GLU A 573 -4.22 23.62 0.41
CA GLU A 573 -3.21 24.68 0.26
C GLU A 573 -1.78 24.11 0.41
N PHE A 574 -1.56 23.12 1.30
CA PHE A 574 -0.27 22.41 1.41
C PHE A 574 0.05 21.52 0.20
N VAL A 575 -0.94 20.88 -0.41
CA VAL A 575 -0.76 20.06 -1.62
C VAL A 575 -0.50 20.94 -2.85
N GLU A 576 -1.20 22.07 -3.00
CA GLU A 576 -0.99 22.99 -4.12
C GLU A 576 0.33 23.78 -4.02
N GLU A 577 0.78 24.19 -2.83
CA GLU A 577 2.06 24.91 -2.68
C GLU A 577 3.32 24.03 -2.72
N LYS A 578 3.21 22.71 -2.46
CA LYS A 578 4.41 21.84 -2.35
C LYS A 578 4.51 20.68 -3.34
N PHE A 579 3.45 20.28 -4.03
CA PHE A 579 3.56 19.25 -5.07
C PHE A 579 3.87 19.80 -6.47
N LEU A 580 3.71 21.11 -6.69
CA LEU A 580 4.08 21.76 -7.97
C LEU A 580 5.59 22.04 -8.12
N VAL A 581 6.44 21.58 -7.21
CA VAL A 581 7.92 21.69 -7.33
C VAL A 581 8.61 20.34 -7.60
N VAL A 582 7.85 19.25 -7.78
CA VAL A 582 8.41 17.93 -8.19
C VAL A 582 7.86 17.45 -9.54
N SER A 583 7.11 18.28 -10.25
CA SER A 583 6.72 18.07 -11.65
C SER A 583 7.15 19.23 -12.53
N SER A 584 8.47 19.39 -12.69
CA SER A 584 9.08 20.11 -13.82
C SER A 584 10.45 19.53 -14.13
#